data_AF-A0A7S3ISR7-F1
#
_entry.id   AF-A0A7S3ISR7-F1
#
_cell.length_a   1.000
_cell.length_b   1.000
_cell.length_c   1.000
_cell.angle_alpha   90.00
_cell.angle_beta   90.00
_cell.angle_gamma   90.00
#
_symmetry.space_group_name_H-M   'P 1'
#
loop_
_entity.id
_entity.type
_entity.pdbx_description
1 polymer ?
#
loop_
_entity_poly.entity_id
_entity_poly.type
_entity_poly.pdbx_seq_one_letter_code
_entity_poly.pdbx_strand_id
1 'polypeptide(L)'
;KVFQIFIELVFGIDLIVQFFLDYEDKQANETVRDLKKISVRYLTTYFVWDLLCLMPFTVIFEFQFIRVLYLIKCIRLRYTNQLFDTLNFINALKKYMTVQHQSPIDPMLPSHGKEESPSSFSSRIKTVVVTTYIFKTMKLVIQIFMVSYFLG
;
A
#
# COMPACT_ATOMS: atom_id res chain seq x y z
N LYS A 1 5.71 9.53 -24.37
CA LYS A 1 4.35 10.09 -24.62
C LYS A 1 3.24 9.05 -24.42
N VAL A 2 3.12 7.96 -25.21
CA VAL A 2 2.04 6.95 -25.04
C VAL A 2 2.05 6.32 -23.64
N PHE A 3 3.21 5.86 -23.18
CA PHE A 3 3.35 5.29 -21.84
C PHE A 3 3.02 6.30 -20.71
N GLN A 4 3.36 7.59 -20.88
CA GLN A 4 2.96 8.65 -19.92
C GLN A 4 1.45 8.78 -19.80
N ILE A 5 0.74 8.79 -20.93
CA ILE A 5 -0.72 8.88 -20.98
C ILE A 5 -1.36 7.65 -20.33
N PHE A 6 -0.86 6.46 -20.64
CA PHE A 6 -1.34 5.21 -20.01
C PHE A 6 -1.21 5.28 -18.49
N ILE A 7 -0.04 5.69 -18.00
CA ILE A 7 0.21 5.84 -16.57
C ILE A 7 -0.73 6.88 -15.95
N GLU A 8 -0.93 8.03 -16.60
CA GLU A 8 -1.89 9.06 -16.14
C GLU A 8 -3.33 8.54 -16.08
N LEU A 9 -3.75 7.70 -17.04
CA LEU A 9 -5.06 7.05 -17.03
C LEU A 9 -5.24 6.09 -15.85
N VAL A 10 -4.25 5.24 -15.59
CA VAL A 10 -4.26 4.32 -14.44
C VAL A 10 -4.43 5.08 -13.13
N PHE A 11 -3.75 6.22 -12.98
CA PHE A 11 -3.89 7.07 -11.80
C PHE A 11 -5.24 7.78 -11.72
N GLY A 12 -5.81 8.20 -12.85
CA GLY A 12 -7.18 8.73 -12.88
C GLY A 12 -8.20 7.70 -12.41
N ILE A 13 -8.01 6.43 -12.78
CA ILE A 13 -8.85 5.31 -12.31
C ILE A 13 -8.65 5.07 -10.81
N ASP A 14 -7.42 5.06 -10.32
CA ASP A 14 -7.11 4.87 -8.90
C ASP A 14 -7.77 5.95 -8.00
N LEU A 15 -7.75 7.21 -8.45
CA LEU A 15 -8.45 8.31 -7.79
C LEU A 15 -9.95 8.03 -7.67
N ILE A 16 -10.59 7.51 -8.73
CA ILE A 16 -12.02 7.17 -8.71
C ILE A 16 -12.25 6.00 -7.76
N VAL A 17 -11.42 4.95 -7.80
CA VAL A 17 -11.52 3.78 -6.93
C VAL A 17 -11.44 4.17 -5.45
N GLN A 18 -10.61 5.14 -5.09
CA GLN A 18 -10.49 5.64 -3.72
C GLN A 18 -11.78 6.24 -3.15
N PHE A 19 -12.68 6.77 -3.98
CA PHE A 19 -14.01 7.22 -3.51
C PHE A 19 -14.91 6.05 -3.07
N PHE A 20 -14.64 4.84 -3.55
CA PHE A 20 -15.41 3.63 -3.27
C PHE A 20 -14.69 2.67 -2.31
N LEU A 21 -13.45 2.99 -1.92
CA LEU A 21 -12.65 2.11 -1.07
C LEU A 21 -13.03 2.29 0.40
N ASP A 22 -13.49 1.19 1.01
CA ASP A 22 -13.77 1.13 2.44
C ASP A 22 -12.53 1.50 3.27
N TYR A 23 -12.74 2.20 4.38
CA TYR A 23 -11.66 2.50 5.33
C TYR A 23 -11.92 1.87 6.69
N GLU A 24 -10.84 1.50 7.38
CA GLU A 24 -10.89 1.12 8.79
C GLU A 24 -10.78 2.38 9.66
N ASP A 25 -11.75 2.57 10.54
CA ASP A 25 -11.69 3.63 11.54
C ASP A 25 -10.80 3.17 12.70
N LYS A 26 -9.63 3.80 12.87
CA LYS A 26 -8.67 3.45 13.93
C LYS A 26 -9.21 3.75 15.34
N GLN A 27 -10.23 4.59 15.48
CA GLN A 27 -10.81 4.93 16.77
C GLN A 27 -11.95 3.97 17.17
N ALA A 28 -12.79 3.58 16.21
CA ALA A 28 -13.90 2.67 16.46
C ALA A 28 -13.55 1.18 16.23
N ASN A 29 -12.43 0.90 15.56
CA ASN A 29 -12.03 -0.44 15.12
C ASN A 29 -13.11 -1.13 14.24
N GLU A 30 -13.89 -0.31 13.54
CA GLU A 30 -15.00 -0.74 12.67
C GLU A 30 -14.71 -0.35 11.22
N THR A 31 -15.12 -1.21 10.29
CA THR A 31 -15.04 -0.93 8.85
C THR A 31 -16.23 -0.07 8.43
N VAL A 32 -15.95 1.18 8.05
CA VAL A 32 -17.01 2.10 7.61
C VAL A 32 -17.25 1.90 6.12
N ARG A 33 -18.41 1.35 5.76
CA ARG A 33 -18.85 1.11 4.37
C ARG A 33 -19.76 2.20 3.80
N ASP A 34 -19.99 3.26 4.58
CA ASP A 34 -20.84 4.36 4.16
C ASP A 34 -20.09 5.22 3.13
N LEU A 35 -20.48 5.07 1.86
CA LEU A 35 -19.95 5.81 0.70
C LEU A 35 -19.90 7.33 0.94
N LYS A 36 -20.88 7.89 1.66
CA LYS A 36 -20.92 9.33 1.93
C LYS A 36 -19.80 9.72 2.89
N LYS A 37 -19.56 8.94 3.94
CA LYS A 37 -18.46 9.17 4.89
C LYS A 37 -17.10 8.96 4.24
N ILE A 38 -16.96 7.92 3.42
CA ILE A 38 -15.75 7.63 2.65
C ILE A 38 -15.39 8.82 1.74
N SER A 39 -16.36 9.26 0.93
CA SER A 39 -16.16 10.36 -0.02
C SER A 39 -15.79 11.67 0.66
N VAL A 40 -16.48 12.04 1.75
CA VAL A 40 -16.20 13.28 2.49
C VAL A 40 -14.80 13.25 3.13
N ARG A 41 -14.42 12.12 3.72
CA ARG A 41 -13.09 11.94 4.30
C ARG A 41 -12.01 12.03 3.23
N TYR A 42 -12.22 11.39 2.09
CA TYR A 42 -11.27 11.41 0.98
C TYR A 42 -11.09 12.82 0.41
N LEU A 43 -12.19 13.53 0.15
CA LEU A 43 -12.21 14.92 -0.33
C LEU A 43 -11.43 15.88 0.59
N THR A 44 -11.52 15.67 1.91
CA THR A 44 -10.88 16.55 2.90
C THR A 44 -9.41 16.20 3.17
N THR A 45 -8.99 14.96 2.93
CA THR A 45 -7.66 14.48 3.37
C THR A 45 -6.66 14.30 2.22
N TYR A 46 -7.06 13.66 1.12
CA TYR A 46 -6.13 13.19 0.07
C TYR A 46 -6.45 13.72 -1.32
N PHE A 47 -7.71 14.07 -1.60
CA PHE A 47 -8.16 14.49 -2.93
C PHE A 47 -7.35 15.65 -3.52
N VAL A 48 -7.00 16.68 -2.73
CA VAL A 48 -6.21 17.82 -3.22
C VAL A 48 -4.84 17.35 -3.74
N TRP A 49 -4.21 16.41 -3.05
CA TRP A 49 -2.91 15.86 -3.45
C TRP A 49 -3.02 15.00 -4.70
N ASP A 50 -4.07 14.19 -4.81
CA ASP A 50 -4.28 13.32 -5.97
C ASP A 50 -4.68 14.12 -7.22
N LEU A 51 -5.49 15.16 -7.06
CA LEU A 51 -5.84 16.11 -8.12
C LEU A 51 -4.62 16.88 -8.62
N LEU A 52 -3.79 17.38 -7.70
CA LEU A 52 -2.55 18.06 -8.03
C LEU A 52 -1.58 17.13 -8.78
N CYS A 53 -1.56 15.85 -8.40
CA CYS A 53 -0.79 14.84 -9.11
C CYS A 53 -1.33 14.57 -10.52
N LEU A 54 -2.65 14.56 -10.73
CA LEU A 54 -3.29 14.25 -12.01
C LEU A 54 -3.16 15.40 -13.04
N MET A 55 -2.93 16.63 -12.58
CA MET A 55 -2.92 17.80 -13.46
C MET A 55 -1.78 17.75 -14.51
N PRO A 56 -2.09 17.90 -15.81
CA PRO A 56 -1.08 17.97 -16.87
C PRO A 56 -0.48 19.39 -16.96
N PHE A 57 0.29 19.80 -15.95
CA PHE A 57 0.86 21.16 -15.85
C PHE A 57 1.60 21.61 -17.11
N THR A 58 2.23 20.68 -17.83
CA THR A 58 3.01 20.94 -19.06
C THR A 58 2.17 21.25 -20.28
N VAL A 59 0.88 20.91 -20.27
CA VAL A 59 -0.06 21.22 -21.36
C VAL A 59 -0.77 22.55 -21.08
N ILE A 60 -0.94 22.89 -19.80
CA ILE A 60 -1.70 24.05 -19.34
C ILE A 60 -0.82 25.31 -19.27
N PHE A 61 0.45 25.14 -18.91
CA PHE A 61 1.38 26.25 -18.74
C PHE A 61 2.55 26.12 -19.73
N GLU A 62 3.09 27.24 -20.19
CA GLU A 62 4.28 27.30 -21.03
C GLU A 62 5.29 28.26 -20.38
N PHE A 63 6.02 27.79 -19.38
CA PHE A 63 7.06 28.57 -18.69
C PHE A 63 8.41 27.84 -18.73
N GLN A 64 9.51 28.60 -18.69
CA GLN A 64 10.88 28.04 -18.78
C GLN A 64 11.21 27.03 -17.67
N PHE A 65 10.56 27.15 -16.50
CA PHE A 65 10.75 26.26 -15.34
C PHE A 65 9.72 25.15 -15.22
N ILE A 66 8.97 24.84 -16.28
CA ILE A 66 7.92 23.80 -16.23
C ILE A 66 8.45 22.43 -15.82
N ARG A 67 9.74 22.18 -16.06
CA ARG A 67 10.45 20.98 -15.63
C ARG A 67 10.43 20.81 -14.10
N VAL A 68 10.39 21.90 -13.34
CA VAL A 68 10.30 21.86 -11.86
C VAL A 68 8.93 21.39 -11.40
N LEU A 69 7.86 21.66 -12.16
CA LEU A 69 6.51 21.18 -11.83
C LEU A 69 6.39 19.65 -11.95
N TYR A 70 7.31 18.97 -12.65
CA TYR A 70 7.37 17.51 -12.61
C TYR A 70 7.71 16.97 -11.20
N LEU A 71 8.39 17.75 -10.35
CA LEU A 71 8.67 17.34 -8.97
C LEU A 71 7.39 17.23 -8.13
N ILE A 72 6.31 17.92 -8.49
CA ILE A 72 5.00 17.75 -7.85
C ILE A 72 4.50 16.31 -8.04
N LYS A 73 4.78 15.69 -9.20
CA LYS A 73 4.44 14.28 -9.44
C LYS A 73 5.22 13.33 -8.53
N CYS A 74 6.32 13.75 -7.88
CA CYS A 74 7.02 12.95 -6.87
C CYS A 74 6.20 12.74 -5.59
N ILE A 75 5.12 13.50 -5.37
CA ILE A 75 4.16 13.24 -4.28
C ILE A 75 3.60 11.81 -4.40
N ARG A 76 3.45 11.27 -5.62
CA ARG A 76 3.02 9.88 -5.87
C ARG A 76 3.98 8.83 -5.29
N LEU A 77 5.24 9.19 -5.05
CA LEU A 77 6.21 8.32 -4.37
C LEU A 77 5.76 8.02 -2.94
N ARG A 78 5.12 8.98 -2.28
CA ARG A 78 4.55 8.83 -0.93
C ARG A 78 3.36 7.87 -0.94
N TYR A 79 2.53 7.91 -1.98
CA TYR A 79 1.41 6.99 -2.12
C TYR A 79 1.87 5.53 -2.31
N THR A 80 2.91 5.32 -3.12
CA THR A 80 3.58 4.01 -3.25
C THR A 80 4.11 3.51 -1.90
N ASN A 81 4.55 4.41 -1.02
CA ASN A 81 4.97 4.01 0.32
C ASN A 81 3.84 3.42 1.16
N GLN A 82 2.61 3.88 0.97
CA GLN A 82 1.42 3.46 1.70
C GLN A 82 0.78 2.19 1.11
N LEU A 83 0.76 2.04 -0.22
CA LEU A 83 0.29 0.81 -0.88
C LEU A 83 1.18 -0.40 -0.54
N PHE A 84 2.50 -0.18 -0.50
CA PHE A 84 3.48 -1.20 -0.10
C PHE A 84 3.80 -1.10 1.39
N ASP A 85 2.81 -0.81 2.24
CA ASP A 85 3.02 -0.81 3.68
C ASP A 85 3.27 -2.25 4.15
N THR A 86 4.54 -2.53 4.39
CA THR A 86 5.03 -3.86 4.75
C THR A 86 4.37 -4.35 6.05
N LEU A 87 3.91 -3.42 6.90
CA LEU A 87 3.21 -3.75 8.14
C LEU A 87 1.83 -4.37 7.89
N ASN A 88 1.04 -3.81 6.98
CA ASN A 88 -0.28 -4.37 6.65
C ASN A 88 -0.15 -5.74 5.99
N PHE A 89 0.86 -5.92 5.14
CA PHE A 89 1.17 -7.21 4.54
C PHE A 89 1.68 -8.23 5.56
N ILE A 90 2.60 -7.85 6.46
CA ILE A 90 3.07 -8.73 7.54
C ILE A 90 1.90 -9.10 8.46
N ASN A 91 1.00 -8.16 8.76
CA ASN A 91 -0.17 -8.43 9.59
C ASN A 91 -1.17 -9.36 8.87
N ALA A 92 -1.37 -9.18 7.57
CA ALA A 92 -2.17 -10.08 6.75
C ALA A 92 -1.56 -11.49 6.64
N LEU A 93 -0.24 -11.59 6.44
CA LEU A 93 0.49 -12.85 6.44
C LEU A 93 0.44 -13.52 7.82
N LYS A 94 0.67 -12.76 8.89
CA LYS A 94 0.54 -13.27 10.27
C LYS A 94 -0.86 -13.82 10.48
N LYS A 95 -1.91 -13.09 10.09
CA LYS A 95 -3.31 -13.53 10.16
C LYS A 95 -3.53 -14.83 9.40
N TYR A 96 -3.03 -14.95 8.16
CA TYR A 96 -3.17 -16.18 7.37
C TYR A 96 -2.40 -17.37 8.00
N MET A 97 -1.21 -17.12 8.54
CA MET A 97 -0.39 -18.15 9.20
C MET A 97 -0.92 -18.58 10.57
N THR A 98 -1.56 -17.70 11.36
CA THR A 98 -2.20 -18.09 12.63
C THR A 98 -3.58 -18.71 12.44
N VAL A 99 -4.34 -18.35 11.40
CA VAL A 99 -5.63 -18.98 11.08
C VAL A 99 -5.47 -20.47 10.76
N GLN A 100 -4.31 -20.90 10.25
CA GLN A 100 -4.02 -22.32 10.05
C GLN A 100 -3.64 -23.07 11.34
N HIS A 101 -3.58 -22.40 12.51
CA HIS A 101 -3.25 -22.98 13.81
C HIS A 101 -4.35 -22.87 14.87
N GLN A 102 -5.48 -22.24 14.57
CA GLN A 102 -6.63 -22.19 15.48
C GLN A 102 -7.65 -23.24 15.04
N SER A 103 -7.31 -24.51 15.26
CA SER A 103 -8.36 -25.52 15.48
C SER A 103 -9.18 -25.07 16.70
N PRO A 104 -10.52 -25.15 16.70
CA PRO A 104 -11.29 -24.96 17.91
C PRO A 104 -10.74 -25.91 18.96
N ILE A 105 -10.27 -25.35 20.07
CA ILE A 105 -9.87 -26.13 21.24
C ILE A 105 -11.17 -26.69 21.81
N ASP A 106 -11.54 -27.89 21.38
CA ASP A 106 -12.42 -28.75 22.17
C ASP A 106 -11.67 -29.05 23.48
N PRO A 107 -12.21 -28.67 24.65
CA PRO A 107 -11.52 -28.85 25.92
C PRO A 107 -11.69 -30.28 26.43
N MET A 108 -11.33 -31.30 25.64
CA MET A 108 -11.22 -32.68 26.13
C MET A 108 -10.17 -33.45 25.31
N LEU A 109 -8.90 -33.33 25.71
CA LEU A 109 -7.88 -34.38 25.67
C LEU A 109 -6.56 -33.78 26.19
N PRO A 110 -5.82 -34.46 27.11
CA PRO A 110 -4.48 -34.04 27.46
C PRO A 110 -3.56 -34.38 26.28
N SER A 111 -3.40 -33.42 25.37
CA SER A 111 -2.44 -33.55 24.28
C SER A 111 -1.04 -33.46 24.87
N HIS A 112 -0.39 -34.62 24.90
CA HIS A 112 1.04 -34.78 25.15
C HIS A 112 1.80 -33.74 24.34
N GLY A 113 2.61 -32.92 25.02
CA GLY A 113 3.35 -31.80 24.44
C GLY A 113 4.21 -32.25 23.27
N LYS A 114 3.87 -31.77 22.07
CA LYS A 114 4.87 -31.59 21.02
C LYS A 114 5.54 -30.25 21.30
N GLU A 115 6.63 -30.29 22.06
CA GLU A 115 7.58 -29.17 22.08
C GLU A 115 7.96 -28.88 20.63
N GLU A 116 7.50 -27.75 20.08
CA GLU A 116 7.96 -27.30 18.77
C GLU A 116 9.48 -27.16 18.84
N SER A 117 10.19 -28.06 18.16
CA SER A 117 11.66 -28.04 18.15
C SER A 117 12.15 -26.63 17.76
N PRO A 118 13.12 -26.05 18.50
CA PRO A 118 13.58 -24.67 18.30
C PRO A 118 14.10 -24.40 16.87
N SER A 119 14.49 -25.45 16.14
CA SER A 119 14.92 -25.40 14.74
C SER A 119 13.77 -25.09 13.76
N SER A 120 12.57 -25.65 13.98
CA SER A 120 11.37 -25.40 13.16
C SER A 120 10.89 -23.95 13.31
N PHE A 121 10.82 -23.47 14.55
CA PHE A 121 10.43 -22.10 14.87
C PHE A 121 11.40 -21.05 14.30
N SER A 122 12.72 -21.29 14.45
CA SER A 122 13.76 -20.43 13.89
C SER A 122 13.68 -20.32 12.36
N SER A 123 13.38 -21.42 11.67
CA SER A 123 13.28 -21.46 10.20
C SER A 123 12.08 -20.66 9.68
N ARG A 124 10.95 -20.69 10.39
CA ARG A 124 9.75 -19.91 10.06
C ARG A 124 9.97 -18.41 10.25
N ILE A 125 10.59 -18.02 11.38
CA ILE A 125 10.94 -16.61 11.63
C ILE A 125 11.88 -16.08 10.55
N LYS A 126 12.92 -16.85 10.20
CA LYS A 126 13.86 -16.49 9.14
C LYS A 126 13.12 -16.29 7.81
N THR A 127 12.17 -17.16 7.46
CA THR A 127 11.38 -17.03 6.22
C THR A 127 10.54 -15.76 6.20
N VAL A 128 9.86 -15.41 7.29
CA VAL A 128 9.06 -14.18 7.39
C VAL A 128 9.95 -12.93 7.27
N VAL A 129 11.10 -12.93 7.94
CA VAL A 129 12.06 -11.81 7.88
C VAL A 129 12.62 -11.67 6.47
N VAL A 130 13.06 -12.76 5.83
CA VAL A 130 13.57 -12.75 4.45
C VAL A 130 12.53 -12.26 3.47
N THR A 131 11.29 -12.76 3.54
CA THR A 131 10.18 -12.28 2.71
C THR A 131 9.93 -10.78 2.90
N THR A 132 10.00 -10.29 4.14
CA THR A 132 9.87 -8.85 4.45
C THR A 132 10.96 -8.03 3.75
N TYR A 133 12.21 -8.48 3.80
CA TYR A 133 13.33 -7.80 3.14
C TYR A 133 13.21 -7.82 1.61
N ILE A 134 12.78 -8.93 1.02
CA ILE A 134 12.53 -9.03 -0.43
C ILE A 134 11.49 -8.01 -0.85
N PHE A 135 10.36 -7.94 -0.14
CA PHE A 135 9.31 -6.95 -0.42
C PHE A 135 9.82 -5.51 -0.27
N LYS A 136 10.64 -5.22 0.74
CA LYS A 136 11.23 -3.89 0.96
C LYS A 136 12.20 -3.51 -0.17
N THR A 137 13.01 -4.47 -0.65
CA THR A 137 13.91 -4.27 -1.78
C THR A 137 13.15 -4.04 -3.08
N MET A 138 12.10 -4.83 -3.34
CA MET A 138 11.23 -4.63 -4.52
C MET A 138 10.58 -3.24 -4.52
N LYS A 139 10.06 -2.81 -3.36
CA LYS A 139 9.50 -1.47 -3.18
C LYS A 139 10.53 -0.38 -3.54
N LEU A 140 11.75 -0.49 -3.04
CA LEU A 140 12.82 0.46 -3.31
C LEU A 140 13.18 0.51 -4.81
N VAL A 141 13.26 -0.65 -5.47
CA VAL A 141 13.54 -0.73 -6.92
C VAL A 141 12.44 -0.06 -7.73
N ILE A 142 11.17 -0.31 -7.41
CA ILE A 142 10.01 0.33 -8.07
C ILE A 142 10.07 1.85 -7.89
N GLN A 143 10.45 2.32 -6.70
CA GLN A 143 10.59 3.73 -6.38
C GLN A 143 11.72 4.41 -7.16
N ILE A 144 12.89 3.76 -7.24
CA ILE A 144 14.01 4.26 -8.03
C ILE A 144 13.61 4.33 -9.51
N PHE A 145 12.97 3.30 -10.04
CA PHE A 145 12.52 3.29 -11.43
C PHE A 145 11.49 4.39 -11.71
N MET A 146 10.52 4.60 -10.81
CA MET A 146 9.57 5.71 -10.87
C MET A 146 10.28 7.07 -10.91
N VAL A 147 11.24 7.30 -10.01
CA VAL A 147 12.00 8.56 -9.94
C VAL A 147 12.85 8.75 -11.19
N SER A 148 13.57 7.72 -11.64
CA SER A 148 14.38 7.76 -12.86
C SER A 148 13.54 8.04 -14.10
N TYR A 149 12.32 7.49 -14.18
CA TYR A 149 11.36 7.79 -15.26
C TYR A 149 10.85 9.24 -15.25
N PHE A 150 10.82 9.89 -14.08
CA PHE A 150 10.42 11.30 -13.97
C PHE A 150 11.59 12.27 -14.24
N LEU A 151 12.83 11.86 -14.00
CA LEU A 151 14.04 12.68 -14.20
C LEU A 151 14.69 12.53 -15.58
N GLY A 152 14.46 11.40 -16.28
CA GLY A 152 14.95 11.13 -17.64
C GLY A 152 13.88 11.33 -18.71
#